data_AF-A0A9P3BQT1-F1
#
_entry.id   AF-A0A9P3BQT1-F1
#
_cell.length_a   1.000
_cell.length_b   1.000
_cell.length_c   1.000
_cell.angle_alpha   90.00
_cell.angle_beta   90.00
_cell.angle_gamma   90.00
#
_symmetry.space_group_name_H-M   'P 1'
#
loop_
_entity.id
_entity.type
_entity.pdbx_description
1 polymer ?
#
loop_
_entity_poly.entity_id
_entity_poly.type
_entity_poly.pdbx_seq_one_letter_code
_entity_poly.pdbx_strand_id
1 'polypeptide(L)'
;MSMLIEASDGNLQFVAYNEEDNTLTHWWRNESDPSHPWVGPTATISTKATGPGCIIQSTYGTPNNPGNFEVVVPEGNNLVHYWRDNSAPGNPWVGPTATISTKATGPASLIQSTYGTPQHVGNFELVVPEGNNLVHYFRDNDPALGPSPWRGPTATITNQAAGPGALIQSTYMASGAKYGNFEVVVPVGGSLVHFSRDNSNGNWSGPATITSGGTWPSLIQSSYGTPQNQGNFEVIMIQQGNLVGWARNNTGGMKWGPTGTVCSNADGPNALIQGNYGEVNGSPGNFEAITNIGGNYTHYYRVNSEPQTPWLAGPVITSEDESVKDGPRNKNVPC
;
A
#
# COMPACT_ATOMS: atom_id res chain seq x y z
N MET A 1 0.61 2.70 -4.10
CA MET A 1 1.30 1.43 -3.77
C MET A 1 1.39 1.31 -2.27
N SER A 2 1.21 0.12 -1.68
CA SER A 2 1.42 -0.09 -0.24
C SER A 2 2.68 -0.90 0.02
N MET A 3 3.71 -0.25 0.54
CA MET A 3 4.92 -0.90 1.07
C MET A 3 4.84 -1.14 2.59
N LEU A 4 3.73 -0.73 3.20
CA LEU A 4 3.40 -0.84 4.63
C LEU A 4 2.01 -1.48 4.78
N ILE A 5 1.84 -2.36 5.75
CA ILE A 5 0.52 -2.89 6.18
C ILE A 5 0.49 -3.01 7.70
N GLU A 6 -0.71 -2.96 8.29
CA GLU A 6 -0.95 -3.56 9.61
C GLU A 6 -1.39 -5.01 9.37
N ALA A 7 -0.67 -5.98 9.93
CA ALA A 7 -1.00 -7.38 9.81
C ALA A 7 -2.06 -7.80 10.85
N SER A 8 -2.66 -8.96 10.66
CA SER A 8 -3.72 -9.52 11.51
C SER A 8 -3.30 -9.76 12.98
N ASP A 9 -2.00 -9.76 13.26
CA ASP A 9 -1.45 -9.84 14.61
C ASP A 9 -1.33 -8.47 15.31
N GLY A 10 -1.72 -7.39 14.60
CA GLY A 10 -1.65 -6.00 15.07
C GLY A 10 -0.30 -5.34 14.85
N ASN A 11 0.70 -6.02 14.26
CA ASN A 11 2.02 -5.46 14.02
C ASN A 11 2.10 -4.80 12.64
N LEU A 12 2.87 -3.72 12.53
CA LEU A 12 3.18 -3.13 11.22
C LEU A 12 4.23 -3.98 10.49
N GLN A 13 4.05 -4.15 9.19
CA GLN A 13 4.96 -4.88 8.31
C GLN A 13 5.35 -3.98 7.14
N PHE A 14 6.63 -3.99 6.80
CA PHE A 14 7.23 -3.07 5.85
C PHE A 14 8.19 -3.79 4.91
N VAL A 15 8.14 -3.45 3.62
CA VAL A 15 9.13 -3.90 2.63
C VAL A 15 9.97 -2.73 2.15
N ALA A 16 11.27 -2.80 2.38
CA ALA A 16 12.23 -1.75 2.07
C ALA A 16 13.05 -2.12 0.83
N TYR A 17 13.07 -1.25 -0.16
CA TYR A 17 13.98 -1.38 -1.30
C TYR A 17 15.27 -0.61 -1.00
N ASN A 18 16.41 -1.25 -1.20
CA ASN A 18 17.73 -0.65 -1.12
C ASN A 18 18.34 -0.55 -2.53
N GLU A 19 18.58 0.69 -2.96
CA GLU A 19 19.15 1.00 -4.27
C GLU A 19 20.63 0.62 -4.40
N GLU A 20 21.37 0.58 -3.28
CA GLU A 20 22.81 0.33 -3.31
C GLU A 20 23.15 -1.13 -3.65
N ASP A 21 22.33 -2.07 -3.20
CA ASP A 21 22.54 -3.51 -3.36
C ASP A 21 21.43 -4.23 -4.15
N ASN A 22 20.42 -3.49 -4.63
CA ASN A 22 19.26 -4.01 -5.36
C ASN A 22 18.46 -5.06 -4.56
N THR A 23 18.38 -4.89 -3.24
CA THR A 23 17.63 -5.79 -2.38
C THR A 23 16.25 -5.25 -2.02
N LEU A 24 15.29 -6.16 -1.87
CA LEU A 24 14.04 -5.91 -1.17
C LEU A 24 14.04 -6.70 0.14
N THR A 25 13.90 -6.02 1.27
CA THR A 25 13.99 -6.62 2.61
C THR A 25 12.71 -6.45 3.40
N HIS A 26 12.44 -7.38 4.32
CA HIS A 26 11.27 -7.38 5.18
C HIS A 26 11.59 -6.86 6.59
N TRP A 27 10.77 -5.96 7.10
CA TRP A 27 10.85 -5.33 8.42
C TRP A 27 9.49 -5.39 9.10
N TRP A 28 9.46 -5.31 10.43
CA TRP A 28 8.20 -5.23 11.18
C TRP A 28 8.36 -4.37 12.42
N ARG A 29 7.25 -3.87 12.98
CA ARG A 29 7.23 -3.10 14.23
C ARG A 29 6.28 -3.74 15.21
N ASN A 30 6.73 -3.90 16.46
CA ASN A 30 5.88 -4.42 17.53
C ASN A 30 5.00 -3.31 18.09
N GLU A 31 3.69 -3.31 17.79
CA GLU A 31 2.76 -2.31 18.33
C GLU A 31 2.41 -2.54 19.80
N SER A 32 2.76 -3.70 20.37
CA SER A 32 2.58 -3.96 21.81
C SER A 32 3.74 -3.43 22.66
N ASP A 33 4.86 -3.06 22.05
CA ASP A 33 6.00 -2.47 22.75
C ASP A 33 5.85 -0.93 22.81
N PRO A 34 5.83 -0.31 24.01
CA PRO A 34 5.71 1.15 24.12
C PRO A 34 6.81 1.93 23.40
N SER A 35 7.97 1.32 23.15
CA SER A 35 9.07 1.95 22.41
C SER A 35 8.93 1.85 20.89
N HIS A 36 7.98 1.06 20.38
CA HIS A 36 7.67 0.88 18.96
C HIS A 36 8.93 0.74 18.06
N PRO A 37 9.88 -0.15 18.37
CA PRO A 37 11.10 -0.28 17.58
C PRO A 37 10.81 -1.05 16.28
N TRP A 38 11.38 -0.58 15.17
CA TRP A 38 11.43 -1.37 13.94
C TRP A 38 12.44 -2.50 14.10
N VAL A 39 12.09 -3.68 13.59
CA VAL A 39 12.90 -4.90 13.63
C VAL A 39 13.16 -5.36 12.21
N GLY A 40 14.42 -5.40 11.81
CA GLY A 40 14.84 -5.92 10.52
C GLY A 40 16.27 -5.56 10.12
N PRO A 41 16.69 -5.92 8.90
CA PRO A 41 15.93 -6.73 7.96
C PRO A 41 15.81 -8.17 8.47
N THR A 42 14.58 -8.67 8.59
CA THR A 42 14.31 -10.06 9.05
C THR A 42 14.46 -11.10 7.95
N ALA A 43 14.40 -10.65 6.69
CA ALA A 43 14.65 -11.47 5.52
C ALA A 43 14.98 -10.59 4.30
N THR A 44 15.72 -11.16 3.35
CA THR A 44 15.85 -10.63 1.99
C THR A 44 14.84 -11.37 1.10
N ILE A 45 13.87 -10.64 0.54
CA ILE A 45 12.83 -11.17 -0.34
C ILE A 45 13.38 -11.33 -1.77
N SER A 46 14.10 -10.32 -2.26
CA SER A 46 14.77 -10.34 -3.57
C SER A 46 16.14 -9.67 -3.47
N THR A 47 17.06 -10.14 -4.31
CA THR A 47 18.41 -9.57 -4.55
C THR A 47 18.54 -8.98 -5.96
N LYS A 48 17.41 -8.81 -6.65
CA LYS A 48 17.32 -8.31 -8.03
C LYS A 48 16.29 -7.20 -8.16
N ALA A 49 15.85 -6.63 -7.04
CA ALA A 49 14.86 -5.58 -7.02
C ALA A 49 15.41 -4.35 -7.74
N THR A 50 14.60 -3.72 -8.57
CA THR A 50 14.94 -2.47 -9.29
C THR A 50 14.01 -1.33 -8.89
N GLY A 51 13.34 -1.47 -7.75
CA GLY A 51 12.36 -0.53 -7.25
C GLY A 51 11.62 -1.09 -6.02
N PRO A 52 10.79 -0.25 -5.37
CA PRO A 52 10.00 -0.65 -4.21
C PRO A 52 9.03 -1.78 -4.55
N GLY A 53 8.82 -2.68 -3.58
CA GLY A 53 7.79 -3.71 -3.66
C GLY A 53 6.44 -3.24 -3.11
N CYS A 54 5.39 -3.97 -3.43
CA CYS A 54 4.08 -3.80 -2.79
C CYS A 54 3.76 -5.06 -1.98
N ILE A 55 3.37 -4.89 -0.72
CA ILE A 55 3.00 -5.98 0.20
C ILE A 55 1.51 -5.94 0.53
N ILE A 56 0.89 -7.11 0.63
CA ILE A 56 -0.42 -7.31 1.26
C ILE A 56 -0.37 -8.50 2.21
N GLN A 57 -1.29 -8.56 3.16
CA GLN A 57 -1.67 -9.82 3.79
C GLN A 57 -2.92 -10.35 3.12
N SER A 58 -2.83 -11.53 2.51
CA SER A 58 -3.95 -12.19 1.87
C SER A 58 -4.77 -13.00 2.88
N THR A 59 -5.96 -13.43 2.48
CA THR A 59 -6.79 -14.35 3.28
C THR A 59 -6.46 -15.84 3.07
N TYR A 60 -5.27 -16.17 2.52
CA TYR A 60 -4.75 -17.54 2.52
C TYR A 60 -4.34 -17.98 3.94
N GLY A 61 -5.31 -18.06 4.85
CA GLY A 61 -5.15 -18.44 6.24
C GLY A 61 -6.38 -19.18 6.76
N THR A 62 -6.50 -19.33 8.08
CA THR A 62 -7.70 -19.90 8.72
C THR A 62 -8.13 -18.99 9.87
N PRO A 63 -9.30 -19.16 10.49
CA PRO A 63 -9.65 -18.38 11.67
C PRO A 63 -8.60 -18.40 12.80
N ASN A 64 -7.77 -19.46 12.85
CA ASN A 64 -6.73 -19.62 13.87
C ASN A 64 -5.31 -19.38 13.33
N ASN A 65 -5.14 -19.15 12.03
CA ASN A 65 -3.84 -18.97 11.40
C ASN A 65 -3.81 -17.67 10.61
N PRO A 66 -2.77 -16.84 10.77
CA PRO A 66 -2.63 -15.62 9.99
C PRO A 66 -2.62 -15.95 8.50
N GLY A 67 -3.18 -15.05 7.70
CA GLY A 67 -3.07 -15.15 6.25
C GLY A 67 -1.64 -14.88 5.76
N ASN A 68 -1.32 -15.34 4.55
CA ASN A 68 0.00 -15.19 3.94
C ASN A 68 0.36 -13.73 3.67
N PHE A 69 1.66 -13.43 3.68
CA PHE A 69 2.14 -12.20 3.02
C PHE A 69 2.40 -12.47 1.55
N GLU A 70 2.02 -11.52 0.72
CA GLU A 70 2.19 -11.56 -0.73
C GLU A 70 2.91 -10.28 -1.13
N VAL A 71 3.95 -10.41 -1.95
CA VAL A 71 4.78 -9.29 -2.37
C VAL A 71 4.99 -9.33 -3.87
N VAL A 72 4.77 -8.20 -4.53
CA VAL A 72 5.16 -8.02 -5.94
C VAL A 72 6.36 -7.10 -6.03
N VAL A 73 7.35 -7.51 -6.83
CA VAL A 73 8.67 -6.87 -6.90
C VAL A 73 9.02 -6.57 -8.36
N PRO A 74 9.41 -5.34 -8.71
CA PRO A 74 10.03 -5.07 -10.00
C PRO A 74 11.47 -5.64 -10.00
N GLU A 75 11.78 -6.51 -10.95
CA GLU A 75 13.12 -7.07 -11.21
C GLU A 75 13.50 -6.84 -12.67
N GLY A 76 14.16 -5.71 -12.94
CA GLY A 76 14.37 -5.23 -14.30
C GLY A 76 13.03 -4.83 -14.94
N ASN A 77 12.71 -5.40 -16.10
CA ASN A 77 11.40 -5.19 -16.74
C ASN A 77 10.34 -6.20 -16.26
N ASN A 78 10.72 -7.16 -15.41
CA ASN A 78 9.77 -8.13 -14.89
C ASN A 78 9.09 -7.59 -13.64
N LEU A 79 7.78 -7.79 -13.52
CA LEU A 79 7.09 -7.74 -12.23
C LEU A 79 6.90 -9.17 -11.76
N VAL A 80 7.50 -9.54 -10.63
CA VAL A 80 7.48 -10.92 -10.11
C VAL A 80 6.75 -11.00 -8.78
N HIS A 81 6.27 -12.19 -8.45
CA HIS A 81 5.51 -12.47 -7.22
C HIS A 81 6.30 -13.34 -6.23
N TYR A 82 6.31 -12.94 -4.97
CA TYR A 82 6.82 -13.66 -3.81
C TYR A 82 5.71 -13.80 -2.77
N TRP A 83 5.82 -14.79 -1.90
CA TRP A 83 4.88 -14.97 -0.80
C TRP A 83 5.53 -15.62 0.41
N ARG A 84 4.85 -15.55 1.55
CA ARG A 84 5.28 -16.17 2.82
C ARG A 84 4.07 -16.74 3.55
N ASP A 85 4.13 -18.02 3.88
CA ASP A 85 3.21 -18.65 4.82
C ASP A 85 3.52 -18.17 6.23
N ASN A 86 2.64 -17.36 6.81
CA ASN A 86 2.84 -16.83 8.16
C ASN A 86 2.48 -17.84 9.27
N SER A 87 1.97 -19.02 8.91
CA SER A 87 1.76 -20.13 9.83
C SER A 87 2.92 -21.14 9.83
N ALA A 88 3.83 -21.05 8.85
CA ALA A 88 4.94 -21.96 8.71
C ALA A 88 6.08 -21.66 9.71
N PRO A 89 6.68 -22.69 10.36
CA PRO A 89 7.84 -22.49 11.22
C PRO A 89 8.98 -21.77 10.49
N GLY A 90 9.50 -20.72 11.11
CA GLY A 90 10.62 -19.95 10.57
C GLY A 90 10.25 -18.93 9.48
N ASN A 91 8.96 -18.80 9.13
CA ASN A 91 8.44 -17.77 8.21
C ASN A 91 9.26 -17.62 6.90
N PRO A 92 9.50 -18.69 6.13
CA PRO A 92 10.31 -18.62 4.92
C PRO A 92 9.58 -17.89 3.79
N TRP A 93 10.28 -16.96 3.13
CA TRP A 93 9.81 -16.39 1.87
C TRP A 93 10.00 -17.39 0.72
N VAL A 94 9.02 -17.44 -0.18
CA VAL A 94 8.97 -18.31 -1.35
C VAL A 94 8.83 -17.45 -2.60
N GLY A 95 9.74 -17.62 -3.55
CA GLY A 95 9.63 -17.00 -4.87
C GLY A 95 10.98 -16.79 -5.58
N PRO A 96 10.94 -16.16 -6.78
CA PRO A 96 9.73 -15.68 -7.44
C PRO A 96 8.87 -16.84 -7.95
N THR A 97 7.57 -16.86 -7.63
CA THR A 97 6.66 -17.94 -8.05
C THR A 97 5.93 -17.66 -9.35
N ALA A 98 5.95 -16.41 -9.82
CA ALA A 98 5.41 -16.03 -11.11
C ALA A 98 6.10 -14.76 -11.65
N THR A 99 6.15 -14.64 -12.98
CA THR A 99 6.36 -13.37 -13.68
C THR A 99 5.00 -12.87 -14.17
N ILE A 100 4.53 -11.76 -13.59
CA ILE A 100 3.22 -11.16 -13.84
C ILE A 100 3.24 -10.34 -15.13
N SER A 101 4.27 -9.51 -15.28
CA SER A 101 4.55 -8.73 -16.49
C SER A 101 6.03 -8.83 -16.82
N THR A 102 6.37 -8.70 -18.10
CA THR A 102 7.74 -8.60 -18.64
C THR A 102 8.04 -7.21 -19.20
N LYS A 103 7.13 -6.25 -18.98
CA LYS A 103 7.15 -4.89 -19.52
C LYS A 103 7.01 -3.84 -18.42
N ALA A 104 7.09 -4.23 -17.16
CA ALA A 104 6.96 -3.30 -16.05
C ALA A 104 8.07 -2.25 -16.12
N THR A 105 7.70 -0.98 -16.06
CA THR A 105 8.64 0.15 -16.04
C THR A 105 8.69 0.82 -14.68
N GLY A 106 8.08 0.19 -13.68
CA GLY A 106 7.99 0.69 -12.32
C GLY A 106 7.19 -0.25 -11.42
N PRO A 107 7.07 0.12 -10.16
CA PRO A 107 6.44 -0.72 -9.15
C PRO A 107 4.91 -0.76 -9.32
N ALA A 108 4.31 -1.86 -8.88
CA ALA A 108 2.88 -2.11 -8.97
C ALA A 108 2.16 -1.74 -7.67
N SER A 109 0.83 -1.55 -7.74
CA SER A 109 -0.04 -1.56 -6.55
C SER A 109 -0.87 -2.82 -6.57
N LEU A 110 -0.79 -3.61 -5.49
CA LEU A 110 -1.47 -4.89 -5.32
C LEU A 110 -2.56 -4.76 -4.25
N ILE A 111 -3.72 -5.37 -4.48
CA ILE A 111 -4.75 -5.60 -3.47
C ILE A 111 -5.26 -7.03 -3.55
N GLN A 112 -5.87 -7.50 -2.46
CA GLN A 112 -6.84 -8.59 -2.54
C GLN A 112 -8.23 -7.99 -2.64
N SER A 113 -8.96 -8.32 -3.70
CA SER A 113 -10.35 -7.91 -3.88
C SER A 113 -11.30 -8.92 -3.25
N THR A 114 -12.55 -8.51 -3.07
CA THR A 114 -13.66 -9.37 -2.63
C THR A 114 -14.23 -10.23 -3.76
N TYR A 115 -13.67 -10.20 -4.98
CA TYR A 115 -14.12 -11.05 -6.08
C TYR A 115 -14.02 -12.53 -5.71
N GLY A 116 -15.07 -13.30 -6.03
CA GLY A 116 -15.21 -14.72 -5.72
C GLY A 116 -16.38 -15.07 -4.78
N THR A 117 -16.24 -16.17 -4.05
CA THR A 117 -17.26 -16.71 -3.11
C THR A 117 -16.77 -16.67 -1.66
N PRO A 118 -17.64 -16.76 -0.64
CA PRO A 118 -17.21 -16.79 0.76
C PRO A 118 -16.26 -17.95 1.11
N GLN A 119 -16.26 -19.02 0.32
CA GLN A 119 -15.38 -20.19 0.47
C GLN A 119 -14.05 -20.04 -0.30
N HIS A 120 -13.88 -18.91 -1.00
CA HIS A 120 -12.79 -18.64 -1.91
C HIS A 120 -11.96 -17.47 -1.40
N VAL A 121 -10.63 -17.63 -1.49
CA VAL A 121 -9.69 -16.55 -1.21
C VAL A 121 -9.87 -15.52 -2.31
N GLY A 122 -10.26 -14.29 -1.97
CA GLY A 122 -10.53 -13.24 -2.95
C GLY A 122 -9.39 -13.03 -3.96
N ASN A 123 -9.72 -12.59 -5.18
CA ASN A 123 -8.74 -12.42 -6.24
C ASN A 123 -7.64 -11.43 -5.87
N PHE A 124 -6.45 -11.63 -6.42
CA PHE A 124 -5.45 -10.57 -6.41
C PHE A 124 -5.63 -9.67 -7.62
N GLU A 125 -5.57 -8.37 -7.42
CA GLU A 125 -5.72 -7.36 -8.45
C GLU A 125 -4.53 -6.43 -8.36
N LEU A 126 -3.96 -6.05 -9.49
CA LEU A 126 -2.88 -5.07 -9.49
C LEU A 126 -2.93 -4.14 -10.69
N VAL A 127 -2.37 -2.95 -10.47
CA VAL A 127 -2.03 -2.01 -11.53
C VAL A 127 -0.53 -1.80 -11.58
N VAL A 128 0.03 -1.75 -12.79
CA VAL A 128 1.48 -1.59 -13.01
C VAL A 128 1.72 -0.68 -14.21
N PRO A 129 2.73 0.21 -14.18
CA PRO A 129 3.13 0.95 -15.36
C PRO A 129 3.89 0.04 -16.35
N GLU A 130 3.49 0.06 -17.62
CA GLU A 130 4.18 -0.55 -18.76
C GLU A 130 4.44 0.52 -19.83
N GLY A 131 5.60 1.17 -19.75
CA GLY A 131 5.88 2.39 -20.50
C GLY A 131 4.98 3.52 -20.01
N ASN A 132 4.24 4.15 -20.93
CA ASN A 132 3.25 5.18 -20.57
C ASN A 132 1.87 4.59 -20.25
N ASN A 133 1.70 3.27 -20.30
CA ASN A 133 0.42 2.65 -19.95
C ASN A 133 0.38 2.36 -18.45
N LEU A 134 -0.73 2.66 -17.78
CA LEU A 134 -1.07 1.98 -16.53
C LEU A 134 -2.03 0.85 -16.86
N VAL A 135 -1.63 -0.39 -16.62
CA VAL A 135 -2.41 -1.58 -16.99
C VAL A 135 -2.85 -2.37 -15.77
N HIS A 136 -3.95 -3.10 -15.92
CA HIS A 136 -4.53 -3.92 -14.87
C HIS A 136 -4.28 -5.43 -15.11
N TYR A 137 -3.90 -6.15 -14.07
CA TYR A 137 -3.76 -7.61 -14.04
C TYR A 137 -4.53 -8.18 -12.86
N PHE A 138 -4.91 -9.45 -12.94
CA PHE A 138 -5.52 -10.16 -11.83
C PHE A 138 -5.08 -11.61 -11.73
N ARG A 139 -5.16 -12.19 -10.54
CA ARG A 139 -5.01 -13.63 -10.28
C ARG A 139 -6.31 -14.15 -9.68
N ASP A 140 -6.92 -15.09 -10.39
CA ASP A 140 -8.08 -15.82 -9.85
C ASP A 140 -7.57 -16.88 -8.87
N ASN A 141 -7.95 -16.72 -7.61
CA ASN A 141 -7.43 -17.49 -6.50
C ASN A 141 -8.28 -18.75 -6.19
N ASP A 142 -9.17 -19.14 -7.11
CA ASP A 142 -10.13 -20.23 -6.89
C ASP A 142 -9.43 -21.59 -7.02
N PRO A 143 -9.29 -22.34 -5.91
CA PRO A 143 -8.63 -23.64 -5.97
C PRO A 143 -9.39 -24.63 -6.87
N ALA A 144 -10.69 -24.42 -7.11
CA ALA A 144 -11.49 -25.27 -8.00
C ALA A 144 -11.14 -25.07 -9.49
N LEU A 145 -10.50 -23.97 -9.86
CA LEU A 145 -10.16 -23.64 -11.25
C LEU A 145 -8.77 -24.15 -11.69
N GLY A 146 -8.05 -24.86 -10.82
CA GLY A 146 -6.72 -25.42 -11.10
C GLY A 146 -5.59 -24.43 -10.75
N PRO A 147 -4.42 -24.49 -11.41
CA PRO A 147 -3.37 -23.52 -11.14
C PRO A 147 -3.91 -22.10 -11.36
N SER A 148 -3.58 -21.18 -10.46
CA SER A 148 -4.03 -19.78 -10.45
C SER A 148 -3.04 -18.86 -11.18
N PRO A 149 -2.97 -18.83 -12.53
CA PRO A 149 -2.06 -17.94 -13.21
C PRO A 149 -2.54 -16.49 -13.08
N TRP A 150 -1.57 -15.59 -13.05
CA TRP A 150 -1.82 -14.19 -13.33
C TRP A 150 -2.36 -14.03 -14.75
N ARG A 151 -3.37 -13.17 -14.91
CA ARG A 151 -4.06 -12.86 -16.15
C ARG A 151 -3.97 -11.37 -16.41
N GLY A 152 -3.65 -11.01 -17.65
CA GLY A 152 -3.62 -9.61 -18.09
C GLY A 152 -2.58 -9.33 -19.17
N PRO A 153 -2.43 -8.06 -19.58
CA PRO A 153 -3.20 -6.92 -19.06
C PRO A 153 -4.66 -7.00 -19.52
N THR A 154 -5.62 -6.84 -18.61
CA THR A 154 -7.06 -6.89 -18.94
C THR A 154 -7.65 -5.54 -19.30
N ALA A 155 -6.96 -4.46 -18.93
CA ALA A 155 -7.30 -3.10 -19.31
C ALA A 155 -6.03 -2.23 -19.36
N THR A 156 -6.05 -1.23 -20.24
CA THR A 156 -5.19 -0.06 -20.14
C THR A 156 -6.02 1.07 -19.54
N ILE A 157 -5.74 1.44 -18.29
CA ILE A 157 -6.50 2.46 -17.54
C ILE A 157 -6.21 3.85 -18.11
N THR A 158 -4.95 4.10 -18.45
CA THR A 158 -4.49 5.29 -19.16
C THR A 158 -3.24 4.95 -19.97
N ASN A 159 -3.01 5.64 -21.08
CA ASN A 159 -1.80 5.54 -21.90
C ASN A 159 -0.85 6.74 -21.74
N GLN A 160 -1.08 7.55 -20.70
CA GLN A 160 -0.31 8.74 -20.35
C GLN A 160 0.21 8.70 -18.89
N ALA A 161 0.37 7.50 -18.33
CA ALA A 161 0.96 7.32 -17.00
C ALA A 161 2.39 7.87 -16.99
N ALA A 162 2.70 8.70 -16.01
CA ALA A 162 4.03 9.28 -15.79
C ALA A 162 4.77 8.62 -14.61
N GLY A 163 4.23 7.52 -14.08
CA GLY A 163 4.74 6.83 -12.90
C GLY A 163 3.76 5.78 -12.36
N PRO A 164 4.09 5.15 -11.22
CA PRO A 164 3.24 4.14 -10.61
C PRO A 164 1.94 4.72 -10.06
N GLY A 165 0.88 3.89 -10.04
CA GLY A 165 -0.40 4.21 -9.44
C GLY A 165 -0.60 3.61 -8.04
N ALA A 166 -1.69 3.98 -7.40
CA ALA A 166 -2.24 3.28 -6.24
C ALA A 166 -3.64 2.75 -6.57
N LEU A 167 -3.94 1.55 -6.10
CA LEU A 167 -5.21 0.85 -6.31
C LEU A 167 -5.80 0.50 -4.95
N ILE A 168 -7.11 0.73 -4.79
CA ILE A 168 -7.93 0.14 -3.72
C ILE A 168 -9.20 -0.47 -4.30
N GLN A 169 -9.84 -1.36 -3.54
CA GLN A 169 -11.25 -1.62 -3.70
C GLN A 169 -12.01 -0.79 -2.66
N SER A 170 -12.88 0.10 -3.12
CA SER A 170 -13.72 0.90 -2.24
C SER A 170 -14.99 0.15 -1.85
N THR A 171 -15.67 0.61 -0.82
CA THR A 171 -17.03 0.17 -0.47
C THR A 171 -18.12 0.75 -1.37
N TYR A 172 -17.76 1.58 -2.36
CA TYR A 172 -18.70 2.09 -3.36
C TYR A 172 -19.18 0.98 -4.28
N MET A 173 -20.48 0.73 -4.31
CA MET A 173 -21.06 -0.29 -5.17
C MET A 173 -22.31 0.25 -5.86
N ALA A 174 -22.46 -0.04 -7.14
CA ALA A 174 -23.72 0.23 -7.84
C ALA A 174 -24.87 -0.51 -7.14
N SER A 175 -26.10 0.02 -7.23
CA SER A 175 -27.26 -0.62 -6.62
C SER A 175 -27.42 -2.06 -7.12
N GLY A 176 -27.43 -3.03 -6.19
CA GLY A 176 -27.51 -4.46 -6.50
C GLY A 176 -26.20 -5.11 -6.97
N ALA A 177 -25.08 -4.38 -7.01
CA ALA A 177 -23.77 -4.97 -7.30
C ALA A 177 -23.34 -5.94 -6.17
N LYS A 178 -22.44 -6.87 -6.50
CA LYS A 178 -21.88 -7.82 -5.51
C LYS A 178 -20.59 -7.31 -4.88
N TYR A 179 -19.88 -6.43 -5.58
CA TYR A 179 -18.53 -6.00 -5.23
C TYR A 179 -18.46 -4.49 -5.29
N GLY A 180 -17.66 -3.91 -4.39
CA GLY A 180 -17.31 -2.51 -4.46
C GLY A 180 -16.34 -2.21 -5.62
N ASN A 181 -16.26 -0.95 -6.03
CA ASN A 181 -15.52 -0.47 -7.19
C ASN A 181 -14.01 -0.50 -6.95
N PHE A 182 -13.23 -0.56 -8.04
CA PHE A 182 -11.81 -0.24 -7.94
C PHE A 182 -11.59 1.25 -8.12
N GLU A 183 -10.68 1.80 -7.34
CA GLU A 183 -10.31 3.21 -7.40
C GLU A 183 -8.81 3.29 -7.62
N VAL A 184 -8.40 4.09 -8.60
CA VAL A 184 -7.00 4.20 -9.00
C VAL A 184 -6.59 5.66 -9.04
N VAL A 185 -5.49 5.98 -8.37
CA VAL A 185 -4.83 7.29 -8.53
C VAL A 185 -3.48 7.12 -9.19
N VAL A 186 -3.16 7.98 -10.15
CA VAL A 186 -1.96 7.85 -10.98
C VAL A 186 -1.51 9.23 -11.49
N PRO A 187 -0.19 9.51 -11.57
CA PRO A 187 0.31 10.69 -12.23
C PRO A 187 0.11 10.58 -13.75
N VAL A 188 -0.56 11.57 -14.35
CA VAL A 188 -0.85 11.69 -15.79
C VAL A 188 -0.62 13.12 -16.25
N GLY A 189 0.23 13.31 -17.27
CA GLY A 189 0.39 14.61 -17.93
C GLY A 189 0.75 15.78 -17.00
N GLY A 190 1.49 15.51 -15.91
CA GLY A 190 1.85 16.51 -14.91
C GLY A 190 0.77 16.80 -13.87
N SER A 191 -0.27 15.99 -13.77
CA SER A 191 -1.32 16.05 -12.74
C SER A 191 -1.45 14.71 -12.02
N LEU A 192 -1.90 14.71 -10.77
CA LEU A 192 -2.43 13.49 -10.17
C LEU A 192 -3.92 13.37 -10.53
N VAL A 193 -4.32 12.22 -11.08
CA VAL A 193 -5.70 11.97 -11.50
C VAL A 193 -6.26 10.70 -10.84
N HIS A 194 -7.58 10.63 -10.78
CA HIS A 194 -8.36 9.53 -10.25
C HIS A 194 -9.19 8.87 -11.36
N PHE A 195 -9.15 7.54 -11.41
CA PHE A 195 -10.02 6.68 -12.20
C PHE A 195 -10.81 5.77 -11.27
N SER A 196 -12.00 5.36 -11.71
CA SER A 196 -12.76 4.32 -11.03
C SER A 196 -13.16 3.22 -12.00
N ARG A 197 -13.28 1.99 -11.52
CA ARG A 197 -13.88 0.87 -12.25
C ARG A 197 -15.18 0.48 -11.56
N ASP A 198 -16.28 0.58 -12.29
CA ASP A 198 -17.55 0.02 -11.84
C ASP A 198 -17.47 -1.51 -11.91
N ASN A 199 -17.38 -2.15 -10.75
CA ASN A 199 -17.17 -3.59 -10.67
C ASN A 199 -18.44 -4.41 -10.96
N SER A 200 -19.59 -3.76 -11.18
CA SER A 200 -20.82 -4.42 -11.64
C SER A 200 -20.83 -4.73 -13.13
N ASN A 201 -20.09 -3.96 -13.94
CA ASN A 201 -20.04 -4.10 -15.41
C ASN A 201 -18.61 -4.12 -15.97
N GLY A 202 -17.62 -3.77 -15.15
CA GLY A 202 -16.20 -3.77 -15.47
C GLY A 202 -15.69 -2.51 -16.17
N ASN A 203 -16.51 -1.47 -16.34
CA ASN A 203 -16.16 -0.25 -17.06
C ASN A 203 -15.30 0.70 -16.22
N TRP A 204 -14.26 1.24 -16.83
CA TRP A 204 -13.44 2.30 -16.26
C TRP A 204 -14.01 3.69 -16.58
N SER A 205 -13.93 4.61 -15.62
CA SER A 205 -14.35 6.01 -15.71
C SER A 205 -13.24 6.94 -15.23
N GLY A 206 -13.22 8.17 -15.75
CA GLY A 206 -12.20 9.19 -15.46
C GLY A 206 -11.49 9.70 -16.72
N PRO A 207 -10.39 10.44 -16.59
CA PRO A 207 -9.78 10.88 -15.33
C PRO A 207 -10.55 12.04 -14.68
N ALA A 208 -10.70 11.99 -13.35
CA ALA A 208 -10.99 13.17 -12.54
C ALA A 208 -9.67 13.75 -12.02
N THR A 209 -9.42 15.04 -12.21
CA THR A 209 -8.19 15.68 -11.70
C THR A 209 -8.28 15.85 -10.19
N ILE A 210 -7.26 15.38 -9.46
CA ILE A 210 -7.09 15.63 -8.02
C ILE A 210 -6.40 16.98 -7.86
N THR A 211 -5.22 17.14 -8.48
CA THR A 211 -4.41 18.34 -8.42
C THR A 211 -3.36 18.37 -9.53
N SER A 212 -2.77 19.55 -9.75
CA SER A 212 -1.60 19.71 -10.62
C SER A 212 -0.34 19.20 -9.91
N GLY A 213 0.40 18.30 -10.54
CA GLY A 213 1.55 17.62 -9.98
C GLY A 213 1.15 16.48 -9.02
N GLY A 214 2.18 15.83 -8.46
CA GLY A 214 2.02 14.65 -7.61
C GLY A 214 2.65 13.42 -8.23
N THR A 215 3.47 12.73 -7.45
CA THR A 215 4.10 11.44 -7.80
C THR A 215 4.05 10.52 -6.60
N TRP A 216 4.33 9.23 -6.79
CA TRP A 216 4.33 8.25 -5.71
C TRP A 216 3.05 8.27 -4.87
N PRO A 217 1.84 8.13 -5.46
CA PRO A 217 0.64 8.17 -4.65
C PRO A 217 0.49 6.90 -3.78
N SER A 218 -0.01 7.08 -2.57
CA SER A 218 -0.66 6.05 -1.76
C SER A 218 -2.12 6.45 -1.51
N LEU A 219 -3.03 5.50 -1.60
CA LEU A 219 -4.49 5.72 -1.53
C LEU A 219 -5.09 4.75 -0.52
N ILE A 220 -5.95 5.27 0.35
CA ILE A 220 -6.82 4.45 1.22
C ILE A 220 -8.25 4.97 1.16
N GLN A 221 -9.20 4.11 1.54
CA GLN A 221 -10.51 4.54 1.99
C GLN A 221 -10.49 4.54 3.51
N SER A 222 -10.58 5.71 4.12
CA SER A 222 -10.57 5.85 5.58
C SER A 222 -11.96 5.67 6.17
N SER A 223 -12.02 5.43 7.47
CA SER A 223 -13.28 5.43 8.24
C SER A 223 -13.83 6.84 8.52
N TYR A 224 -13.21 7.91 8.03
CA TYR A 224 -13.79 9.26 8.13
C TYR A 224 -15.03 9.40 7.25
N GLY A 225 -16.12 9.89 7.84
CA GLY A 225 -17.42 10.02 7.17
C GLY A 225 -18.49 9.25 7.93
N THR A 226 -19.76 9.51 7.63
CA THR A 226 -20.85 8.71 8.21
C THR A 226 -20.95 7.36 7.48
N PRO A 227 -21.63 6.34 8.04
CA PRO A 227 -21.89 5.09 7.32
C PRO A 227 -22.58 5.30 5.96
N GLN A 228 -23.34 6.38 5.81
CA GLN A 228 -23.96 6.78 4.54
C GLN A 228 -22.96 7.40 3.54
N ASN A 229 -21.81 7.88 4.02
CA ASN A 229 -20.78 8.52 3.21
C ASN A 229 -19.72 7.53 2.71
N GLN A 230 -19.84 6.23 3.04
CA GLN A 230 -18.91 5.19 2.57
C GLN A 230 -17.43 5.52 2.81
N GLY A 231 -17.08 6.26 3.88
CA GLY A 231 -15.68 6.62 4.17
C GLY A 231 -15.07 7.60 3.15
N ASN A 232 -14.04 8.35 3.54
CA ASN A 232 -13.35 9.28 2.65
C ASN A 232 -12.25 8.57 1.86
N PHE A 233 -11.96 9.05 0.65
CA PHE A 233 -10.70 8.69 0.00
C PHE A 233 -9.61 9.64 0.44
N GLU A 234 -8.49 9.07 0.89
CA GLU A 234 -7.33 9.78 1.39
C GLU A 234 -6.12 9.40 0.54
N VAL A 235 -5.40 10.41 0.08
CA VAL A 235 -4.20 10.25 -0.73
C VAL A 235 -3.05 11.00 -0.07
N ILE A 236 -1.90 10.34 0.06
CA ILE A 236 -0.63 11.05 0.20
C ILE A 236 0.19 10.88 -1.08
N MET A 237 1.02 11.87 -1.38
CA MET A 237 1.86 11.87 -2.56
C MET A 237 3.02 12.85 -2.40
N ILE A 238 4.04 12.69 -3.24
CA ILE A 238 5.15 13.64 -3.34
C ILE A 238 4.78 14.76 -4.32
N GLN A 239 4.74 15.99 -3.83
CA GLN A 239 4.46 17.19 -4.60
C GLN A 239 5.46 18.29 -4.24
N GLN A 240 6.24 18.75 -5.22
CA GLN A 240 7.24 19.82 -5.04
C GLN A 240 8.24 19.52 -3.91
N GLY A 241 8.67 18.26 -3.78
CA GLY A 241 9.61 17.83 -2.73
C GLY A 241 9.00 17.70 -1.33
N ASN A 242 7.67 17.72 -1.20
CA ASN A 242 6.97 17.52 0.07
C ASN A 242 6.05 16.31 -0.03
N LEU A 243 5.92 15.56 1.07
CA LEU A 243 4.83 14.61 1.23
C LEU A 243 3.59 15.39 1.66
N VAL A 244 2.55 15.37 0.84
CA VAL A 244 1.31 16.13 1.06
C VAL A 244 0.10 15.22 1.04
N GLY A 245 -0.93 15.59 1.78
CA GLY A 245 -2.20 14.88 1.85
C GLY A 245 -3.31 15.59 1.04
N TRP A 246 -4.19 14.78 0.46
CA TRP A 246 -5.43 15.18 -0.20
C TRP A 246 -6.56 14.23 0.19
N ALA A 247 -7.76 14.76 0.36
CA ALA A 247 -8.94 13.97 0.69
C ALA A 247 -10.09 14.28 -0.26
N ARG A 248 -10.95 13.29 -0.48
CA ARG A 248 -12.25 13.47 -1.11
C ARG A 248 -13.33 12.99 -0.16
N ASN A 249 -14.15 13.93 0.28
CA ASN A 249 -15.42 13.59 0.89
C ASN A 249 -16.32 12.96 -0.16
N ASN A 250 -16.93 11.88 0.25
CA ASN A 250 -17.57 10.93 -0.63
C ASN A 250 -19.11 11.17 -0.68
N THR A 251 -19.50 12.34 -0.17
CA THR A 251 -20.80 13.01 -0.36
C THR A 251 -20.60 14.46 -0.83
N GLY A 252 -21.69 15.15 -1.18
CA GLY A 252 -21.64 16.60 -1.41
C GLY A 252 -20.79 17.04 -2.61
N GLY A 253 -20.85 16.28 -3.72
CA GLY A 253 -20.21 16.66 -4.98
C GLY A 253 -18.83 16.06 -5.24
N MET A 254 -18.33 15.17 -4.37
CA MET A 254 -17.14 14.33 -4.61
C MET A 254 -15.91 15.15 -5.03
N LYS A 255 -15.63 16.22 -4.29
CA LYS A 255 -14.51 17.13 -4.57
C LYS A 255 -13.28 16.75 -3.76
N TRP A 256 -12.14 16.69 -4.44
CA TRP A 256 -10.82 16.58 -3.80
C TRP A 256 -10.42 17.92 -3.19
N GLY A 257 -9.75 17.88 -2.04
CA GLY A 257 -9.15 19.04 -1.40
C GLY A 257 -7.90 18.68 -0.61
N PRO A 258 -6.95 19.61 -0.44
CA PRO A 258 -5.72 19.35 0.31
C PRO A 258 -6.01 19.19 1.80
N THR A 259 -5.31 18.28 2.46
CA THR A 259 -5.36 18.07 3.92
C THR A 259 -4.12 18.59 4.65
N GLY A 260 -3.08 18.98 3.92
CA GLY A 260 -1.88 19.63 4.46
C GLY A 260 -0.58 18.96 4.03
N THR A 261 0.53 19.42 4.60
CA THR A 261 1.86 18.81 4.42
C THR A 261 2.11 17.84 5.57
N VAL A 262 2.56 16.63 5.24
CA VAL A 262 3.02 15.63 6.21
C VAL A 262 4.47 15.94 6.60
N CYS A 263 5.34 16.08 5.61
CA CYS A 263 6.74 16.46 5.81
C CYS A 263 7.35 17.09 4.55
N SER A 264 8.49 17.76 4.73
CA SER A 264 9.30 18.32 3.65
C SER A 264 10.46 17.39 3.27
N ASN A 265 11.06 17.66 2.10
CA ASN A 265 12.20 16.93 1.54
C ASN A 265 11.94 15.44 1.26
N ALA A 266 10.67 15.06 1.05
CA ALA A 266 10.32 13.72 0.64
C ALA A 266 10.49 13.58 -0.88
N ASP A 267 11.20 12.53 -1.31
CA ASP A 267 11.72 12.37 -2.67
C ASP A 267 11.44 11.01 -3.30
N GLY A 268 10.87 10.07 -2.54
CA GLY A 268 10.69 8.70 -3.00
C GLY A 268 9.33 8.07 -2.69
N PRO A 269 9.26 6.73 -2.79
CA PRO A 269 8.04 5.99 -2.53
C PRO A 269 7.54 6.19 -1.10
N ASN A 270 6.22 6.13 -0.95
CA ASN A 270 5.54 6.26 0.33
C ASN A 270 4.38 5.27 0.42
N ALA A 271 3.91 5.05 1.64
CA ALA A 271 2.70 4.32 1.95
C ALA A 271 1.90 5.05 3.01
N LEU A 272 0.57 4.87 2.93
CA LEU A 272 -0.42 5.35 3.89
C LEU A 272 -1.29 4.17 4.28
N ILE A 273 -1.50 3.99 5.57
CA ILE A 273 -2.51 3.09 6.12
C ILE A 273 -3.33 3.83 7.17
N GLN A 274 -4.49 3.27 7.48
CA GLN A 274 -5.19 3.59 8.71
C GLN A 274 -5.04 2.39 9.64
N GLY A 275 -4.37 2.60 10.77
CA GLY A 275 -4.21 1.56 11.78
C GLY A 275 -5.38 1.51 12.75
N ASN A 276 -5.42 0.47 13.58
CA ASN A 276 -6.44 0.32 14.64
C ASN A 276 -6.08 1.11 15.93
N TYR A 277 -4.83 1.53 16.08
CA TYR A 277 -4.40 2.29 17.25
C TYR A 277 -5.06 3.68 17.31
N GLY A 278 -5.43 4.11 18.51
CA GLY A 278 -6.12 5.40 18.72
C GLY A 278 -7.63 5.37 18.49
N GLU A 279 -8.21 4.24 18.08
CA GLU A 279 -9.66 4.04 18.05
C GLU A 279 -10.21 4.01 19.49
N VAL A 280 -10.92 5.08 19.88
CA VAL A 280 -11.64 5.17 21.15
C VAL A 280 -13.08 5.58 20.88
N ASN A 281 -14.04 4.83 21.41
CA ASN A 281 -15.49 5.13 21.32
C ASN A 281 -16.01 5.32 19.88
N GLY A 282 -15.52 4.52 18.92
CA GLY A 282 -15.92 4.61 17.51
C GLY A 282 -15.27 5.75 16.73
N SER A 283 -14.20 6.35 17.28
CA SER A 283 -13.34 7.28 16.54
C SER A 283 -12.51 6.52 15.51
N PRO A 284 -12.23 7.12 14.33
CA PRO A 284 -11.28 6.55 13.38
C PRO A 284 -9.93 6.26 14.03
N GLY A 285 -9.36 5.07 13.80
CA GLY A 285 -7.97 4.77 14.16
C GLY A 285 -6.99 5.66 13.40
N ASN A 286 -5.75 5.77 13.88
CA ASN A 286 -4.75 6.72 13.42
C ASN A 286 -4.31 6.49 11.97
N PHE A 287 -3.87 7.55 11.29
CA PHE A 287 -3.15 7.40 10.03
C PHE A 287 -1.68 7.19 10.31
N GLU A 288 -1.10 6.24 9.60
CA GLU A 288 0.33 5.93 9.62
C GLU A 288 0.86 6.09 8.19
N ALA A 289 2.01 6.76 8.06
CA ALA A 289 2.66 6.98 6.79
C ALA A 289 4.16 6.69 6.88
N ILE A 290 4.73 6.18 5.79
CA ILE A 290 6.18 6.06 5.61
C ILE A 290 6.54 6.74 4.30
N THR A 291 7.65 7.47 4.27
CA THR A 291 8.21 8.01 3.02
C THR A 291 9.73 7.98 3.03
N ASN A 292 10.32 7.89 1.84
CA ASN A 292 11.75 8.11 1.68
C ASN A 292 12.08 9.61 1.81
N ILE A 293 13.18 9.91 2.52
CA ILE A 293 13.81 11.22 2.66
C ILE A 293 15.33 10.99 2.57
N GLY A 294 15.93 11.36 1.44
CA GLY A 294 17.38 11.28 1.28
C GLY A 294 17.95 9.87 1.49
N GLY A 295 17.25 8.85 1.00
CA GLY A 295 17.65 7.44 1.08
C GLY A 295 17.12 6.69 2.29
N ASN A 296 16.60 7.37 3.31
CA ASN A 296 16.09 6.74 4.53
C ASN A 296 14.56 6.75 4.57
N TYR A 297 13.95 5.71 5.13
CA TYR A 297 12.49 5.67 5.32
C TYR A 297 12.12 6.25 6.67
N THR A 298 11.32 7.32 6.69
CA THR A 298 10.84 7.94 7.94
C THR A 298 9.37 7.62 8.14
N HIS A 299 9.03 7.17 9.34
CA HIS A 299 7.66 6.92 9.76
C HIS A 299 7.01 8.20 10.31
N TYR A 300 5.73 8.39 10.02
CA TYR A 300 4.89 9.50 10.48
C TYR A 300 3.52 8.98 10.90
N TYR A 301 2.91 9.64 11.87
CA TYR A 301 1.56 9.29 12.32
C TYR A 301 0.72 10.53 12.59
N ARG A 302 -0.61 10.39 12.48
CA ARG A 302 -1.57 11.44 12.85
C ARG A 302 -2.67 10.87 13.72
N VAL A 303 -2.92 11.56 14.83
CA VAL A 303 -3.98 11.19 15.78
C VAL A 303 -5.33 11.59 15.22
N ASN A 304 -6.13 10.59 14.86
CA ASN A 304 -7.33 10.84 14.07
C ASN A 304 -8.55 11.26 14.90
N SER A 305 -8.55 11.03 16.21
CA SER A 305 -9.51 11.64 17.15
C SER A 305 -9.34 13.17 17.26
N GLU A 306 -8.20 13.70 16.82
CA GLU A 306 -7.91 15.14 16.81
C GLU A 306 -7.40 15.57 15.42
N PRO A 307 -8.24 15.59 14.38
CA PRO A 307 -7.81 15.77 12.99
C PRO A 307 -7.19 17.15 12.67
N GLN A 308 -7.26 18.10 13.62
CA GLN A 308 -6.59 19.39 13.54
C GLN A 308 -5.12 19.33 13.99
N THR A 309 -4.69 18.21 14.57
CA THR A 309 -3.29 18.00 14.98
C THR A 309 -2.40 17.76 13.76
N PRO A 310 -1.17 18.29 13.79
CA PRO A 310 -0.21 18.03 12.73
C PRO A 310 0.20 16.55 12.70
N TRP A 311 0.76 16.12 11.58
CA TRP A 311 1.49 14.87 11.52
C TRP A 311 2.71 14.92 12.45
N LEU A 312 2.96 13.82 13.15
CA LEU A 312 4.07 13.65 14.07
C LEU A 312 5.08 12.68 13.46
N ALA A 313 6.37 13.00 13.60
CA ALA A 313 7.43 12.10 13.16
C ALA A 313 7.61 10.98 14.20
N GLY A 314 7.62 9.74 13.70
CA GLY A 314 8.02 8.55 14.45
C GLY A 314 9.49 8.19 14.21
N PRO A 315 9.88 6.94 14.51
CA PRO A 315 11.24 6.46 14.28
C PRO A 315 11.66 6.49 12.81
N VAL A 316 12.96 6.65 12.57
CA VAL A 316 13.58 6.52 11.24
C VAL A 316 14.01 5.06 11.04
N ILE A 317 13.73 4.51 9.86
CA ILE A 317 14.16 3.19 9.41
C ILE A 317 15.40 3.39 8.53
N THR A 318 16.57 2.98 9.01
CA THR A 318 17.83 3.05 8.26
C THR A 318 18.36 1.65 7.97
N SER A 319 19.09 1.50 6.87
CA SER A 319 19.78 0.24 6.53
C SER A 319 20.89 -0.12 7.54
N GLU A 320 21.35 0.84 8.35
CA GLU A 320 22.41 0.69 9.35
C GLU A 320 21.92 0.65 10.79
N ASP A 321 20.60 0.47 11.05
CA ASP A 321 20.07 0.51 12.41
C ASP A 321 20.50 -0.73 13.22
N GLU A 322 21.74 -0.68 13.75
CA GLU A 322 22.32 -1.66 14.66
C GLU A 322 21.75 -1.58 16.09
N SER A 323 20.73 -0.76 16.34
CA SER A 323 20.09 -0.65 17.67
C SER A 323 19.43 -1.95 18.17
N VAL A 324 19.41 -3.00 17.34
CA VAL A 324 18.75 -4.29 17.59
C VAL A 324 19.74 -5.46 17.77
N LYS A 325 21.00 -5.21 18.19
CA LYS A 325 21.91 -6.32 18.53
C LYS A 325 21.88 -6.75 20.00
N ASP A 326 21.46 -5.92 20.93
CA ASP A 326 21.41 -6.29 22.35
C ASP A 326 20.22 -5.68 23.08
N GLY A 327 19.22 -6.49 23.40
CA GLY A 327 18.38 -6.21 24.58
C GLY A 327 19.11 -6.63 25.87
N PRO A 328 18.65 -6.21 27.05
CA PRO A 328 18.26 -4.89 27.51
C PRO A 328 19.37 -4.26 28.39
N ARG A 329 19.49 -2.92 28.45
CA ARG A 329 19.90 -2.23 29.71
C ARG A 329 19.81 -0.69 29.66
N ASN A 330 18.93 -0.19 30.52
CA ASN A 330 19.09 0.95 31.43
C ASN A 330 19.46 2.35 30.91
N LYS A 331 18.47 3.23 31.11
CA LYS A 331 18.48 4.45 31.94
C LYS A 331 19.40 5.61 31.52
N ASN A 332 18.71 6.70 31.22
CA ASN A 332 19.04 8.10 31.49
C ASN A 332 20.27 8.67 30.80
N VAL A 333 20.03 9.49 29.77
CA VAL A 333 20.75 10.76 29.61
C VAL A 333 19.71 11.83 29.21
N PRO A 334 19.51 12.90 30.01
CA PRO A 334 18.69 14.04 29.61
C PRO A 334 19.42 14.89 28.55
N CYS A 335 18.64 15.63 27.76
CA CYS A 335 19.12 16.68 26.86
C CYS A 335 20.10 17.66 27.51
#